data_AF-A0A359JII8-F1
#
_entry.id   AF-A0A359JII8-F1
#
_cell.length_a   1.000
_cell.length_b   1.000
_cell.length_c   1.000
_cell.angle_alpha   90.00
_cell.angle_beta   90.00
_cell.angle_gamma   90.00
#
_symmetry.space_group_name_H-M   'P 1'
#
loop_
_entity.id
_entity.type
_entity.pdbx_description
1 polymer ?
#
loop_
_entity_poly.entity_id
_entity_poly.type
_entity_poly.pdbx_seq_one_letter_code
_entity_poly.pdbx_strand_id
1 'polypeptide(L)' 'MVKPFSLKVLYAKCLALLARSMDGTKKDQVLSCGTIRIFPSRMQVLCGNDEVELAPKEYFLLKVLME' A
#
# COMPACT_ATOMS: atom_id res chain seq x y z
N MET A 1 -24.64 -12.01 12.90
CA MET A 1 -23.85 -12.87 13.81
C MET A 1 -24.70 -13.08 15.04
N VAL A 2 -24.99 -14.32 15.43
CA VAL A 2 -25.84 -14.64 16.57
C VAL A 2 -24.97 -14.89 17.80
N LYS A 3 -25.41 -14.39 18.96
CA LYS A 3 -24.72 -14.60 20.25
C LYS A 3 -25.00 -16.03 20.75
N PRO A 4 -24.06 -16.67 21.47
CA PRO A 4 -22.70 -16.25 21.79
C PRO A 4 -21.71 -16.54 20.65
N PHE A 5 -20.65 -15.74 20.57
CA PHE A 5 -19.61 -15.86 19.56
C PHE A 5 -18.21 -15.62 20.15
N SER A 6 -17.18 -16.15 19.50
CA SER A 6 -15.78 -15.94 19.89
C SER A 6 -15.22 -14.62 19.34
N LEU A 7 -14.27 -14.03 20.07
CA LEU A 7 -13.53 -12.85 19.64
C LEU A 7 -12.81 -13.07 18.31
N LYS A 8 -12.31 -14.29 18.05
CA LYS A 8 -11.67 -14.66 16.77
C LYS A 8 -12.64 -14.53 15.58
N VAL A 9 -13.90 -14.92 15.78
CA VAL A 9 -14.94 -14.84 14.74
C VAL A 9 -15.35 -13.40 14.48
N LEU A 10 -15.45 -12.58 15.53
CA LEU A 10 -15.68 -11.15 15.40
C LEU A 10 -14.54 -10.48 14.61
N TYR A 11 -13.30 -10.73 15.02
CA TYR A 11 -12.11 -10.17 14.38
C TYR A 11 -12.02 -10.53 12.90
N ALA A 12 -12.21 -11.82 12.55
CA ALA A 12 -12.21 -12.28 11.17
C ALA A 12 -13.30 -11.61 10.32
N LYS A 13 -14.51 -11.39 10.88
CA LYS A 13 -15.59 -10.68 10.17
C LYS A 13 -15.32 -9.19 10.02
N CYS A 14 -14.69 -8.55 11.01
CA CYS A 14 -14.23 -7.16 10.87
C CYS A 14 -13.19 -7.03 9.75
N LEU A 15 -12.19 -7.92 9.72
CA LEU A 15 -11.19 -7.95 8.63
C LEU A 15 -11.85 -8.17 7.26
N ALA A 16 -12.81 -9.10 7.15
CA ALA A 16 -13.53 -9.35 5.89
C ALA A 16 -14.37 -8.13 5.44
N LEU A 17 -14.96 -7.38 6.38
CA LEU A 17 -15.67 -6.14 6.08
C LEU A 17 -14.72 -5.03 5.61
N LEU A 18 -13.57 -4.90 6.27
CA LEU A 18 -12.53 -3.95 5.88
C LEU A 18 -11.97 -4.30 4.50
N ALA A 19 -11.64 -5.57 4.24
CA ALA A 19 -11.17 -6.03 2.94
C ALA A 19 -12.17 -5.66 1.84
N ARG A 20 -13.46 -5.99 2.01
CA ARG A 20 -14.50 -5.67 1.00
C ARG A 20 -14.73 -4.17 0.79
N SER A 21 -14.52 -3.36 1.82
CA SER A 21 -14.62 -1.90 1.72
C SER A 21 -13.36 -1.27 1.11
N MET A 22 -12.23 -1.95 1.25
CA MET A 22 -10.91 -1.53 0.79
C MET A 22 -10.45 -2.28 -0.47
N ASP A 23 -11.27 -3.16 -1.06
CA ASP A 23 -10.92 -4.01 -2.21
C ASP A 23 -10.70 -3.18 -3.50
N GLY A 24 -11.07 -1.89 -3.50
CA GLY A 24 -10.67 -0.90 -4.51
C GLY A 24 -9.45 -0.06 -4.13
N THR A 25 -8.95 -0.20 -2.92
CA THR A 25 -7.83 0.54 -2.34
C THR A 25 -6.97 -0.43 -1.56
N LYS A 26 -6.37 -1.41 -2.26
CA LYS A 26 -5.00 -1.77 -1.90
C LYS A 26 -4.26 -0.44 -1.90
N LYS A 27 -4.12 0.17 -0.71
CA LYS A 27 -3.08 1.13 -0.44
C LYS A 27 -1.83 0.33 -0.70
N ASP A 28 -1.44 0.28 -1.98
CA ASP A 28 -0.06 0.17 -2.33
C ASP A 28 0.67 1.06 -1.33
N GLN A 29 1.71 0.56 -0.69
CA GLN A 29 2.44 1.36 0.28
C GLN A 29 3.16 2.45 -0.51
N VAL A 30 2.41 3.46 -0.93
CA VAL A 30 2.91 4.55 -1.74
C VAL A 30 3.78 5.36 -0.80
N LEU A 31 5.08 5.27 -0.99
CA LEU A 31 6.01 6.12 -0.27
C LEU A 31 5.97 7.49 -0.95
N SER A 32 5.52 8.51 -0.24
CA SER A 32 5.45 9.88 -0.75
C SER A 32 6.42 10.79 0.00
N CYS A 33 7.32 11.45 -0.72
CA CYS A 33 8.22 12.46 -0.20
C CYS A 33 8.12 13.71 -1.08
N GLY A 34 7.44 14.75 -0.60
CA GLY A 34 7.17 15.95 -1.39
C GLY A 34 6.39 15.64 -2.68
N THR A 35 6.99 15.96 -3.83
CA THR A 35 6.44 15.63 -5.15
C THR A 35 6.73 14.20 -5.58
N ILE A 36 7.65 13.49 -4.94
CA ILE A 36 8.06 12.13 -5.30
C ILE A 36 7.08 11.13 -4.69
N ARG A 37 6.60 10.20 -5.52
CA ARG A 37 5.74 9.08 -5.13
C ARG A 37 6.34 7.79 -5.68
N ILE A 38 6.61 6.83 -4.81
CA ILE A 38 7.06 5.48 -5.18
C ILE A 38 5.90 4.52 -4.98
N PHE A 39 5.71 3.63 -5.95
CA PHE A 39 4.73 2.55 -5.93
C PHE A 39 5.46 1.21 -5.86
N PRO A 40 5.74 0.68 -4.66
CA PRO A 40 6.54 -0.53 -4.49
C PRO A 40 5.93 -1.77 -5.12
N SER A 41 4.60 -1.84 -5.25
CA SER A 41 3.94 -2.97 -5.92
C SER A 41 4.22 -3.03 -7.42
N ARG A 42 4.57 -1.90 -8.04
CA ARG A 42 4.80 -1.77 -9.49
C ARG A 42 6.25 -1.41 -9.86
N MET A 43 7.11 -1.14 -8.87
CA MET A 43 8.42 -0.51 -9.05
C MET A 43 8.36 0.77 -9.90
N GLN A 44 7.30 1.56 -9.73
CA GLN A 44 7.13 2.83 -10.45
C GLN A 44 7.47 4.01 -9.55
N VAL A 45 8.08 5.04 -10.12
CA VAL A 45 8.36 6.30 -9.44
C VAL A 45 7.76 7.44 -10.24
N LEU A 46 7.02 8.30 -9.55
CA LEU A 46 6.38 9.49 -10.07
C LEU A 46 7.02 10.71 -9.41
N CYS A 47 7.51 11.66 -10.20
CA CYS A 47 7.94 12.96 -9.70
C CYS A 47 6.89 13.99 -10.12
N GLY A 48 6.02 14.38 -9.19
CA GLY A 48 4.86 15.21 -9.47
C GLY A 48 3.82 14.46 -10.30
N ASN A 49 3.79 14.75 -11.60
CA ASN A 49 2.92 14.08 -12.60
C ASN A 49 3.71 13.29 -13.66
N ASP A 50 5.04 13.35 -13.64
CA ASP A 50 5.88 12.67 -14.62
C ASP A 50 6.35 11.32 -14.08
N GLU A 51 6.16 10.27 -14.88
CA GLU A 51 6.69 8.95 -14.58
C GLU A 51 8.18 8.92 -14.89
N VAL A 52 8.99 8.52 -13.91
CA VAL A 52 10.45 8.47 -14.01
C VAL A 52 10.87 7.01 -14.00
N GLU A 53 11.44 6.56 -15.11
CA GLU A 53 12.04 5.24 -15.22
C GLU A 53 13.44 5.29 -14.60
N LEU A 54 13.61 4.58 -13.47
CA LEU A 54 14.88 4.49 -12.74
C LEU A 54 15.55 3.14 -13.02
N ALA A 55 16.88 3.14 -13.10
CA ALA A 55 17.60 1.88 -13.09
C ALA A 55 17.33 1.14 -11.77
N PRO A 56 17.31 -0.20 -11.74
CA PRO A 56 16.99 -0.96 -10.53
C PRO A 56 17.83 -0.53 -9.30
N LYS A 57 19.11 -0.22 -9.49
CA LYS A 57 20.00 0.25 -8.40
C LYS A 57 19.56 1.60 -7.83
N GLU A 58 19.17 2.54 -8.69
CA GLU A 58 18.74 3.88 -8.28
C GLU A 58 17.39 3.81 -7.57
N TYR A 59 16.48 2.96 -8.06
CA TYR A 59 15.21 2.69 -7.41
C TYR A 59 15.41 2.13 -5.99
N PHE A 60 16.27 1.12 -5.83
CA PHE A 60 16.53 0.52 -4.52
C PHE A 60 17.14 1.54 -3.54
N LEU A 61 18.07 2.37 -4.01
CA LEU A 61 18.66 3.43 -3.18
C LEU A 61 17.59 4.43 -2.74
N LEU A 62 16.77 4.92 -3.68
CA LEU A 62 15.70 5.87 -3.38
C LEU A 62 14.68 5.27 -2.41
N LYS A 63 14.29 4.00 -2.61
CA LYS A 63 13.39 3.29 -1.71
C LYS A 63 13.93 3.24 -0.29
N VAL A 64 15.20 2.87 -0.11
CA VAL A 64 15.86 2.79 1.21
C VAL A 64 15.96 4.17 1.88
N LEU A 65 16.12 5.25 1.11
CA LEU A 65 16.13 6.61 1.66
C LEU A 65 14.74 7.13 2.04
N MET A 66 13.66 6.51 1.55
CA MET A 66 12.28 6.91 1.77
C MET A 66 11.52 6.04 2.79
N GLU A 67 12.03 4.86 3.13
CA GLU A 67 11.60 4.04 4.28
C GLU A 67 12.16 4.59 5.60
#